data_AF-A0A536WXA2-F1
#
_entry.id   AF-A0A536WXA2-F1
#
_cell.length_a   1.000
_cell.length_b   1.000
_cell.length_c   1.000
_cell.angle_alpha   90.00
_cell.angle_beta   90.00
_cell.angle_gamma   90.00
#
_symmetry.space_group_name_H-M   'P 1'
#
loop_
_entity.id
_entity.type
_entity.pdbx_description
1 polymer ?
#
loop_
_entity_poly.entity_id
_entity_poly.type
_entity_poly.pdbx_seq_one_letter_code
_entity_poly.pdbx_strand_id
1 'polypeptide(L)'
;MAGYDELAELRSADPLLKRIAASYGPLRHDVPFYSVHMYDQTLPYYLGRTVTQVEHPDELAMGLASEPEKGVATLAEWRRRWERADQAYAIMQPEEYARLKRDGWPMREVGRDTRRVIVSRR
;
A
#
# COMPACT_ATOMS: atom_id res chain seq x y z
N MET A 1 -22.27 9.38 -19.86
CA MET A 1 -22.21 8.16 -19.03
C MET A 1 -20.75 7.98 -18.57
N ALA A 2 -20.23 8.91 -17.75
CA ALA A 2 -18.79 8.97 -17.42
C ALA A 2 -18.49 9.33 -15.95
N GLY A 3 -19.47 9.82 -15.18
CA GLY A 3 -19.24 10.23 -13.80
C GLY A 3 -19.15 9.08 -12.78
N TYR A 4 -19.62 7.87 -13.12
CA TYR A 4 -19.65 6.77 -12.15
C TYR A 4 -18.28 6.08 -12.02
N ASP A 5 -17.53 5.92 -13.12
CA ASP A 5 -16.19 5.33 -13.11
C ASP A 5 -15.18 6.21 -12.36
N GLU A 6 -15.17 7.53 -12.61
CA GLU A 6 -14.31 8.46 -11.85
C GLU A 6 -14.61 8.44 -10.35
N LEU A 7 -15.90 8.38 -9.96
CA LEU A 7 -16.28 8.30 -8.55
C LEU A 7 -15.90 6.96 -7.91
N ALA A 8 -15.94 5.86 -8.66
CA ALA A 8 -15.52 4.54 -8.17
C ALA A 8 -13.99 4.44 -8.02
N GLU A 9 -13.22 5.03 -8.95
CA GLU A 9 -11.76 5.17 -8.84
C GLU A 9 -11.35 5.98 -7.61
N LEU A 10 -12.15 7.00 -7.24
CA LEU A 10 -11.88 7.86 -6.09
C LEU A 10 -12.20 7.22 -4.72
N ARG A 11 -13.10 6.22 -4.66
CA ARG A 11 -13.60 5.65 -3.38
C ARG A 11 -13.05 4.28 -3.02
N SER A 12 -12.51 3.54 -3.98
CA SER A 12 -12.10 2.14 -3.76
C SER A 12 -10.80 1.79 -4.45
N ALA A 13 -10.10 0.76 -3.95
CA ALA A 13 -8.88 0.26 -4.58
C ALA A 13 -9.14 -0.69 -5.78
N ASP A 14 -10.39 -1.10 -6.01
CA ASP A 14 -10.76 -2.10 -7.01
C ASP A 14 -10.32 -1.76 -8.45
N PRO A 15 -10.55 -0.53 -8.98
CA PRO A 15 -10.13 -0.20 -10.33
C PRO A 15 -8.61 -0.24 -10.53
N LEU A 16 -7.85 0.20 -9.51
CA LEU A 16 -6.39 0.15 -9.51
C LEU A 16 -5.90 -1.30 -9.52
N LEU A 17 -6.49 -2.17 -8.69
CA LEU A 17 -6.11 -3.58 -8.60
C LEU A 17 -6.43 -4.34 -9.88
N LYS A 18 -7.59 -4.08 -10.51
CA LYS A 18 -7.94 -4.65 -11.82
C LYS A 18 -6.95 -4.23 -12.91
N ARG A 19 -6.57 -2.94 -12.92
CA ARG A 19 -5.58 -2.42 -13.87
C ARG A 19 -4.22 -3.09 -13.70
N ILE A 20 -3.77 -3.25 -12.46
CA ILE A 20 -2.52 -3.96 -12.12
C ILE A 20 -2.59 -5.42 -12.55
N ALA A 21 -3.70 -6.12 -12.26
CA ALA A 21 -3.87 -7.51 -12.65
C ALA A 21 -3.79 -7.69 -14.19
N ALA A 22 -4.29 -6.72 -14.96
CA ALA A 22 -4.21 -6.74 -16.41
C ALA A 22 -2.82 -6.42 -16.97
N SER A 23 -2.04 -5.53 -16.34
CA SER A 23 -0.74 -5.08 -16.87
C SER A 23 0.47 -5.83 -16.31
N TYR A 24 0.46 -6.14 -15.02
CA TYR A 24 1.55 -6.79 -14.29
C TYR A 24 1.23 -8.25 -13.94
N GLY A 25 -0.04 -8.64 -14.01
CA GLY A 25 -0.52 -9.92 -13.52
C GLY A 25 -1.02 -9.83 -12.08
N PRO A 26 -1.66 -10.90 -11.57
CA PRO A 26 -2.23 -10.91 -10.23
C PRO A 26 -1.13 -10.75 -9.17
N LEU A 27 -1.37 -9.89 -8.19
CA LEU A 27 -0.48 -9.74 -7.05
C LEU A 27 -0.47 -11.05 -6.24
N ARG A 28 0.71 -11.54 -5.92
CA ARG A 28 0.86 -12.72 -5.05
C ARG A 28 0.18 -12.48 -3.70
N HIS A 29 -0.64 -13.43 -3.24
CA HIS A 29 -1.37 -13.33 -1.97
C HIS A 29 -0.56 -13.86 -0.77
N ASP A 30 0.47 -14.67 -1.02
CA ASP A 30 1.32 -15.31 -0.02
C ASP A 30 2.44 -14.40 0.51
N VAL A 31 2.51 -13.16 0.02
CA VAL A 31 3.54 -12.18 0.38
C VAL A 31 2.95 -10.98 1.13
N PRO A 32 3.74 -10.33 1.99
CA PRO A 32 3.29 -9.16 2.75
C PRO A 32 2.81 -8.02 1.85
N PHE A 33 1.73 -7.37 2.26
CA PHE A 33 1.25 -6.13 1.66
C PHE A 33 1.21 -5.03 2.72
N TYR A 34 1.91 -3.94 2.46
CA TYR A 34 2.04 -2.82 3.38
C TYR A 34 1.20 -1.62 2.94
N SER A 35 0.62 -0.89 3.88
CA SER A 35 -0.02 0.41 3.64
C SER A 35 0.74 1.48 4.40
N VAL A 36 1.43 2.37 3.69
CA VAL A 36 2.39 3.31 4.29
C VAL A 36 1.77 4.71 4.38
N HIS A 37 1.69 5.26 5.58
CA HIS A 37 1.13 6.60 5.86
C HIS A 37 -0.28 6.81 5.33
N MET A 38 -1.00 5.73 5.06
CA MET A 38 -2.35 5.77 4.53
C MET A 38 -3.16 4.60 5.06
N TYR A 39 -4.46 4.81 5.12
CA TYR A 39 -5.43 3.80 5.54
C TYR A 39 -6.58 3.77 4.52
N ASP A 40 -6.81 2.62 3.92
CA ASP A 40 -7.93 2.37 3.02
C ASP A 40 -8.64 1.10 3.50
N GLN A 41 -9.83 1.29 4.08
CA GLN A 41 -10.64 0.22 4.66
C GLN A 41 -11.12 -0.80 3.61
N THR A 42 -11.12 -0.43 2.33
CA THR A 42 -11.60 -1.29 1.24
C THR A 42 -10.50 -2.22 0.72
N LEU A 43 -9.23 -1.87 0.93
CA LEU A 43 -8.09 -2.63 0.42
C LEU A 43 -8.08 -4.10 0.85
N PRO A 44 -8.22 -4.46 2.14
CA PRO A 44 -8.15 -5.86 2.56
C PRO A 44 -9.25 -6.71 1.93
N TYR A 45 -10.45 -6.14 1.75
CA TYR A 45 -11.59 -6.81 1.13
C TYR A 45 -11.30 -7.15 -0.35
N TYR A 46 -10.86 -6.17 -1.13
CA TYR A 46 -10.57 -6.39 -2.56
C TYR A 46 -9.29 -7.21 -2.81
N LEU A 47 -8.29 -7.09 -1.93
CA LEU A 47 -7.08 -7.89 -2.01
C LEU A 47 -7.28 -9.32 -1.48
N GLY A 48 -8.37 -9.61 -0.78
CA GLY A 48 -8.61 -10.91 -0.15
C GLY A 48 -7.50 -11.35 0.81
N ARG A 49 -6.77 -10.40 1.42
CA ARG A 49 -5.67 -10.65 2.35
C ARG A 49 -5.51 -9.50 3.34
N THR A 50 -4.81 -9.79 4.43
CA THR A 50 -4.44 -8.78 5.43
C THR A 50 -3.44 -7.78 4.87
N VAL A 51 -3.65 -6.50 5.19
CA VAL A 51 -2.72 -5.40 4.89
C VAL A 51 -2.09 -4.94 6.19
N THR A 52 -0.77 -4.87 6.24
CA THR A 52 -0.01 -4.37 7.38
C THR A 52 0.16 -2.86 7.27
N GLN A 53 -0.36 -2.10 8.23
CA GLN A 53 -0.21 -0.66 8.22
C GLN A 53 1.19 -0.26 8.74
N VAL A 54 1.82 0.72 8.09
CA VAL A 54 3.17 1.22 8.39
C VAL A 54 3.08 2.70 8.70
N GLU A 55 3.56 3.07 9.89
CA GLU A 55 3.67 4.44 10.41
C GLU A 55 2.33 5.20 10.28
N HIS A 56 1.53 5.12 11.34
CA HIS A 56 0.18 5.68 11.37
C HIS A 56 0.26 7.19 11.65
N PRO A 57 -0.47 8.06 10.92
CA PRO A 57 -0.59 9.46 11.30
C PRO A 57 -1.27 9.59 12.67
N ASP A 58 -0.72 10.47 13.51
CA ASP A 58 -0.99 10.68 14.94
C ASP A 58 -2.47 10.79 15.37
N GLU A 59 -3.44 10.97 14.47
CA GLU A 59 -4.87 10.98 14.83
C GLU A 59 -5.40 9.62 15.32
N LEU A 60 -4.64 8.55 15.11
CA LEU A 60 -4.91 7.23 15.68
C LEU A 60 -3.97 6.85 16.84
N ALA A 61 -3.00 7.68 17.23
CA ALA A 61 -2.07 7.36 18.32
C ALA A 61 -2.78 7.16 19.67
N MET A 62 -3.93 7.80 19.88
CA MET A 62 -4.77 7.55 21.07
C MET A 62 -5.59 6.26 21.01
N GLY A 63 -5.91 5.72 19.82
CA GLY A 63 -6.73 4.51 19.65
C GLY A 63 -5.94 3.23 19.35
N LEU A 64 -4.77 3.35 18.71
CA LEU A 64 -3.93 2.23 18.25
C LEU A 64 -2.93 1.72 19.30
N ALA A 65 -3.01 2.21 20.54
CA ALA A 65 -2.36 1.55 21.69
C ALA A 65 -2.90 0.12 21.92
N SER A 66 -3.98 -0.28 21.25
CA SER A 66 -4.63 -1.58 21.48
C SER A 66 -4.06 -2.76 20.68
N GLU A 67 -3.38 -2.58 19.53
CA GLU A 67 -2.90 -3.73 18.72
C GLU A 67 -1.52 -3.52 18.03
N PRO A 68 -0.43 -3.34 18.79
CA PRO A 68 0.93 -3.18 18.25
C PRO A 68 1.43 -4.37 17.42
N GLU A 69 0.79 -5.55 17.53
CA GLU A 69 1.15 -6.75 16.77
C GLU A 69 0.65 -6.73 15.32
N LYS A 70 -0.28 -5.82 14.95
CA LYS A 70 -0.92 -5.80 13.61
C LYS A 70 -0.31 -4.80 12.62
N GLY A 71 0.60 -3.93 13.07
CA GLY A 71 1.21 -2.88 12.26
C GLY A 71 2.72 -2.78 12.43
N VAL A 72 3.36 -1.92 11.63
CA VAL A 72 4.76 -1.52 11.79
C VAL A 72 4.79 -0.08 12.26
N ALA A 73 5.31 0.16 13.46
CA ALA A 73 5.22 1.46 14.12
C ALA A 73 6.03 2.57 13.42
N THR A 74 7.12 2.22 12.70
CA THR A 74 8.04 3.20 12.10
C THR A 74 8.45 2.81 10.68
N LEU A 75 8.72 3.80 9.83
CA LEU A 75 9.34 3.60 8.52
C LEU A 75 10.68 2.87 8.62
N ALA A 76 11.47 3.13 9.65
CA ALA A 76 12.78 2.49 9.85
C ALA A 76 12.65 0.98 10.09
N GLU A 77 11.65 0.54 10.85
CA GLU A 77 11.37 -0.88 11.02
C GLU A 77 10.85 -1.52 9.74
N TRP A 78 9.95 -0.82 9.05
CA TRP A 78 9.43 -1.30 7.77
C TRP A 78 10.55 -1.46 6.74
N ARG A 79 11.53 -0.53 6.69
CA ARG A 79 12.70 -0.65 5.82
C ARG A 79 13.44 -1.96 6.00
N ARG A 80 13.69 -2.34 7.26
CA ARG A 80 14.36 -3.61 7.59
C ARG A 80 13.56 -4.83 7.13
N ARG A 81 12.22 -4.79 7.25
CA ARG A 81 11.34 -5.88 6.77
C ARG A 81 11.28 -5.92 5.24
N TRP A 82 11.16 -4.75 4.60
CA TRP A 82 11.11 -4.56 3.15
C TRP A 82 12.38 -5.03 2.44
N GLU A 83 13.55 -4.69 3.00
CA GLU A 83 14.84 -5.07 2.42
C GLU A 83 15.12 -6.58 2.55
N ARG A 84 14.62 -7.23 3.62
CA ARG A 84 14.76 -8.68 3.85
C ARG A 84 13.73 -9.53 3.12
N ALA A 85 12.60 -8.96 2.71
CA ALA A 85 11.58 -9.69 1.99
C ALA A 85 12.05 -10.01 0.56
N ASP A 86 11.97 -11.28 0.17
CA ASP A 86 12.21 -11.69 -1.23
C ASP A 86 11.22 -11.03 -2.19
N GLN A 87 9.96 -10.93 -1.75
CA GLN A 87 8.89 -10.24 -2.44
C GLN A 87 7.98 -9.61 -1.39
N ALA A 88 7.60 -8.36 -1.61
CA ALA A 88 6.57 -7.67 -0.86
C ALA A 88 5.94 -6.61 -1.76
N TYR A 89 4.75 -6.17 -1.37
CA TYR A 89 4.07 -5.06 -2.01
C TYR A 89 3.77 -3.98 -0.98
N ALA A 90 3.71 -2.73 -1.45
CA ALA A 90 3.29 -1.62 -0.62
C ALA A 90 2.40 -0.67 -1.41
N ILE A 91 1.43 -0.07 -0.74
CA ILE A 91 0.63 1.03 -1.25
C ILE A 91 0.94 2.29 -0.44
N MET A 92 1.05 3.40 -1.13
CA MET A 92 1.35 4.71 -0.55
C MET A 92 0.86 5.82 -1.48
N GLN A 93 0.87 7.06 -1.01
CA GLN A 93 0.60 8.22 -1.85
C GLN A 93 1.75 8.48 -2.84
N PRO A 94 1.50 9.03 -4.04
CA PRO A 94 2.51 9.37 -5.04
C PRO A 94 3.70 10.19 -4.49
N GLU A 95 3.42 11.11 -3.58
CA GLU A 95 4.39 11.99 -2.95
C GLU A 95 5.32 11.21 -2.01
N GLU A 96 4.76 10.28 -1.22
CA GLU A 96 5.52 9.39 -0.34
C GLU A 96 6.41 8.44 -1.17
N TYR A 97 5.89 7.86 -2.25
CA TYR A 97 6.70 7.06 -3.16
C TYR A 97 7.87 7.86 -3.74
N ALA A 98 7.63 9.10 -4.19
CA ALA A 98 8.68 9.96 -4.72
C ALA A 98 9.74 10.31 -3.66
N ARG A 99 9.34 10.49 -2.39
CA ARG A 99 10.27 10.68 -1.27
C ARG A 99 11.11 9.42 -1.01
N LEU A 100 10.48 8.28 -0.80
CA LEU A 100 11.17 7.02 -0.49
C LEU A 100 12.09 6.57 -1.63
N LYS A 101 11.68 6.80 -2.89
CA LYS A 101 12.54 6.53 -4.06
C LYS A 101 13.80 7.40 -4.07
N ARG A 102 13.70 8.68 -3.68
CA ARG A 102 14.87 9.57 -3.52
C ARG A 102 15.77 9.12 -2.36
N ASP A 103 15.18 8.57 -1.31
CA ASP A 103 15.90 8.04 -0.14
C ASP A 103 16.52 6.64 -0.39
N GLY A 104 16.52 6.18 -1.65
CA GLY A 104 17.21 4.97 -2.09
C GLY A 104 16.48 3.66 -1.76
N TRP A 105 15.17 3.71 -1.53
CA TRP A 105 14.41 2.49 -1.28
C TRP A 105 14.30 1.61 -2.53
N PRO A 106 14.55 0.30 -2.42
CA PRO A 106 14.41 -0.61 -3.55
C PRO A 106 12.93 -0.88 -3.83
N MET A 107 12.35 -0.08 -4.74
CA MET A 107 10.93 -0.14 -5.10
C MET A 107 10.76 -0.11 -6.61
N ARG A 108 9.92 -1.01 -7.12
CA ARG A 108 9.48 -1.04 -8.50
C ARG A 108 7.99 -0.76 -8.55
N GLU A 109 7.61 0.31 -9.25
CA GLU A 109 6.22 0.64 -9.48
C GLU A 109 5.52 -0.48 -10.27
N VAL A 110 4.39 -0.95 -9.73
CA VAL A 110 3.54 -1.97 -10.32
C VAL A 110 2.34 -1.32 -11.01
N GLY A 111 1.81 -0.28 -10.38
CA GLY A 111 0.73 0.52 -10.93
C GLY A 111 0.45 1.73 -10.05
N ARG A 112 -0.19 2.73 -10.63
CA ARG A 112 -0.58 3.95 -9.93
C ARG A 112 -1.92 4.48 -10.42
N ASP A 113 -2.57 5.23 -9.55
CA ASP A 113 -3.66 6.14 -9.88
C ASP A 113 -3.29 7.57 -9.41
N THR A 114 -4.26 8.48 -9.40
CA THR A 114 -4.06 9.88 -9.00
C THR A 114 -3.80 10.07 -7.50
N ARG A 115 -4.11 9.08 -6.65
CA ARG A 115 -4.01 9.17 -5.18
C ARG A 115 -3.05 8.14 -4.57
N ARG A 116 -2.70 7.09 -5.31
CA ARG A 116 -2.05 5.90 -4.78
C ARG A 116 -1.05 5.33 -5.79
N VAL A 117 0.03 4.78 -5.27
CA VAL A 117 1.02 4.01 -6.01
C VAL A 117 1.18 2.68 -5.31
N ILE A 118 1.09 1.59 -6.06
CA ILE A 118 1.44 0.25 -5.61
C ILE A 118 2.84 -0.07 -6.15
N VAL A 119 3.72 -0.42 -5.24
CA VAL A 119 5.10 -0.81 -5.54
C VAL A 119 5.36 -2.24 -5.10
N SER A 120 6.37 -2.82 -5.72
CA SER A 120 6.90 -4.15 -5.46
C SER A 120 8.37 -4.05 -5.09
N ARG A 121 8.84 -5.01 -4.29
CA ARG A 121 10.26 -5.11 -3.92
C ARG A 121 11.16 -5.62 -5.06
N ARG A 122 10.59 -6.31 -6.06
CA ARG A 122 11.26 -6.89 -7.25
C ARG A 122 10.54 -6.50 -8.54
#